data_AF-A0A2M7KLD6-F1
#
_entry.id   AF-A0A2M7KLD6-F1
#
_cell.length_a   1.000
_cell.length_b   1.000
_cell.length_c   1.000
_cell.angle_alpha   90.00
_cell.angle_beta   90.00
_cell.angle_gamma   90.00
#
_symmetry.space_group_name_H-M   'P 1'
#
loop_
_entity.id
_entity.type
_entity.pdbx_description
1 polymer ?
#
loop_
_entity_poly.entity_id
_entity_poly.type
_entity_poly.pdbx_seq_one_letter_code
_entity_poly.pdbx_strand_id
1 'polypeptide(L)' 'RDEHAGDGRVVFQVRLDGKLAFDSGPLTRTTAAKPLEVDLPGRTTLELLTHDGGDGFSGDHGDWAEARLER' A
#
# COMPACT_ATOMS: atom_id res chain seq x y z
N ARG A 1 -5.61 24.66 2.09
CA ARG A 1 -5.79 23.59 3.10
C ARG A 1 -7.09 22.93 2.72
N ASP A 2 -7.06 21.67 2.28
CA ASP A 2 -8.31 20.95 2.03
C ASP A 2 -8.95 20.69 3.40
N GLU A 3 -10.13 21.25 3.60
CA GLU A 3 -10.92 21.13 4.82
C GLU A 3 -11.61 19.76 4.95
N HIS A 4 -11.41 18.88 3.97
CA HIS A 4 -11.90 17.50 3.94
C HIS A 4 -10.82 16.42 4.07
N ALA A 5 -9.54 16.79 4.27
CA ALA A 5 -8.49 15.83 4.55
C ALA A 5 -8.59 15.37 6.02
N GLY A 6 -9.41 14.35 6.28
CA GLY A 6 -9.40 13.60 7.53
C GLY A 6 -7.99 13.07 7.87
N ASP A 7 -7.80 12.61 9.10
CA ASP A 7 -6.56 11.94 9.52
C ASP A 7 -6.53 10.48 9.02
N GLY A 8 -6.81 10.30 7.73
CA GLY A 8 -6.99 8.99 7.09
C GLY A 8 -5.79 8.07 7.23
N ARG A 9 -6.07 6.77 7.21
CA ARG A 9 -5.09 5.70 7.40
C ARG A 9 -5.16 4.74 6.24
N VAL A 10 -4.00 4.44 5.69
CA VAL A 10 -3.88 3.45 4.62
C VAL A 10 -3.04 2.26 5.07
N VAL A 11 -3.41 1.07 4.61
CA VAL A 11 -2.57 -0.14 4.71
C VAL A 11 -2.32 -0.65 3.30
N PHE A 12 -1.05 -0.77 2.93
CA PHE A 12 -0.64 -1.37 1.68
C PHE A 12 -0.24 -2.83 1.90
N GLN A 13 -0.82 -3.72 1.10
CA GLN A 13 -0.45 -5.13 1.07
C GLN A 13 -0.01 -5.53 -0.34
N VAL A 14 0.99 -6.42 -0.40
CA VAL A 14 1.35 -7.12 -1.64
C VAL A 14 1.03 -8.59 -1.46
N ARG A 15 0.35 -9.18 -2.45
CA ARG A 15 0.17 -10.63 -2.52
C ARG A 15 0.79 -11.20 -3.78
N LEU A 16 1.41 -12.37 -3.62
CA LEU A 16 1.99 -13.16 -4.69
C LEU A 16 1.24 -14.49 -4.73
N ASP A 17 0.58 -14.77 -5.85
CA ASP A 17 -0.24 -15.97 -6.05
C ASP A 17 -1.24 -16.19 -4.88
N GLY A 18 -1.91 -15.11 -4.46
CA GLY A 18 -2.88 -15.13 -3.36
C GLY A 18 -2.30 -15.19 -1.95
N LYS A 19 -0.96 -15.22 -1.80
CA LYS A 19 -0.29 -15.24 -0.48
C LYS A 19 0.29 -13.87 -0.14
N LEU A 20 0.07 -13.41 1.09
CA LEU A 20 0.65 -12.16 1.59
C LEU A 20 2.19 -12.24 1.56
N ALA A 21 2.81 -11.27 0.89
CA ALA A 21 4.26 -11.12 0.77
C ALA A 21 4.77 -9.86 1.47
N PHE A 22 3.94 -8.82 1.57
CA PHE A 22 4.24 -7.58 2.29
C PHE A 22 2.99 -7.00 2.93
N ASP A 23 3.15 -6.40 4.10
CA ASP A 23 2.15 -5.60 4.79
C ASP A 23 2.85 -4.38 5.41
N SER A 24 2.40 -3.18 5.06
CA SER A 24 2.99 -1.94 5.57
C SER A 24 2.64 -1.68 7.04
N GLY A 25 1.60 -2.32 7.57
CA GLY A 25 0.82 -1.82 8.68
C GLY A 25 0.16 -0.47 8.38
N PRO A 26 -0.58 0.11 9.34
CA PRO A 26 -1.22 1.41 9.15
C PRO A 26 -0.19 2.52 8.91
N LEU A 27 -0.41 3.30 7.86
CA LEU A 27 0.33 4.51 7.53
C LEU A 27 -0.60 5.71 7.63
N THR A 28 -0.05 6.84 8.09
CA THR A 28 -0.74 8.12 8.15
C THR A 28 -0.01 9.12 7.26
N ARG A 29 -0.57 10.32 7.09
CA ARG A 29 0.08 11.43 6.36
C ARG A 29 1.48 11.81 6.88
N THR A 30 1.80 11.52 8.15
CA THR A 30 3.13 11.82 8.72
C THR A 30 4.11 10.65 8.63
N THR A 31 3.64 9.47 8.19
CA THR A 31 4.51 8.31 8.00
C THR A 31 5.35 8.52 6.74
N ALA A 32 6.67 8.40 6.86
CA ALA A 32 7.56 8.42 5.70
C ALA A 32 7.21 7.28 4.72
N ALA A 33 7.41 7.52 3.42
CA ALA A 33 7.21 6.51 2.39
C ALA A 33 8.07 5.27 2.70
N LYS A 34 7.46 4.09 2.56
CA LYS A 34 8.13 2.82 2.81
C LYS A 34 8.58 2.20 1.49
N PRO A 35 9.89 2.04 1.25
CA PRO A 35 10.35 1.25 0.11
C PRO A 35 10.00 -0.22 0.33
N LEU A 36 9.70 -0.93 -0.75
CA LEU A 36 9.55 -2.37 -0.73
C LEU A 36 10.13 -2.97 -2.01
N GLU A 37 10.66 -4.18 -1.89
CA GLU A 37 11.11 -5.01 -3.00
C GLU A 37 10.61 -6.43 -2.71
N VAL A 38 10.02 -7.08 -3.72
CA VAL A 38 9.47 -8.43 -3.59
C VAL A 38 9.95 -9.29 -4.76
N ASP A 39 10.42 -10.49 -4.44
CA ASP A 39 10.87 -11.43 -5.45
C ASP A 39 9.69 -12.04 -6.22
N LEU A 40 9.71 -11.89 -7.54
CA LEU A 40 8.69 -12.41 -8.45
C LEU A 40 9.07 -13.67 -9.28
N PRO A 41 10.23 -14.37 -9.11
CA PRO A 41 10.54 -15.50 -9.95
C PRO A 41 9.55 -16.65 -9.71
N GLY A 42 8.97 -17.17 -10.79
CA GLY A 42 7.98 -18.23 -10.75
C GLY A 42 6.60 -17.82 -10.24
N ARG A 43 6.35 -16.52 -10.01
CA ARG A 43 5.03 -15.99 -9.63
C ARG A 43 4.19 -15.72 -10.87
N THR A 44 2.89 -15.94 -10.75
CA THR A 44 1.93 -15.75 -11.84
C THR A 44 1.04 -14.55 -11.61
N THR A 45 0.73 -14.23 -10.35
CA THR A 45 -0.13 -13.09 -10.01
C THR A 45 0.53 -12.22 -8.95
N LEU A 46 0.59 -10.93 -9.23
CA LEU A 46 0.97 -9.86 -8.31
C LEU A 46 -0.28 -9.01 -8.03
N GLU A 47 -0.67 -8.90 -6.76
CA GLU A 47 -1.76 -8.05 -6.32
C GLU A 47 -1.20 -6.92 -5.45
N LEU A 48 -1.52 -5.68 -5.79
CA LEU A 48 -1.25 -4.48 -4.99
C LEU A 48 -2.57 -4.03 -4.37
N LEU A 49 -2.68 -4.13 -3.05
CA LEU A 49 -3.92 -3.88 -2.31
C LEU A 49 -3.74 -2.65 -1.40
N THR A 50 -4.70 -1.74 -1.44
CA THR A 50 -4.79 -0.59 -0.55
C THR A 50 -6.06 -0.71 0.29
N HIS A 51 -5.91 -0.73 1.61
CA HIS A 51 -6.99 -0.84 2.59
C HIS A 51 -7.13 0.44 3.43
N ASP A 52 -8.30 0.62 4.03
CA ASP A 52 -8.75 1.82 4.77
C ASP A 52 -8.17 1.99 6.18
N GLY A 53 -7.13 1.23 6.52
CA GLY A 53 -6.45 1.32 7.83
C GLY A 53 -7.33 1.11 9.07
N GLY A 54 -8.60 0.71 8.91
CA GLY A 54 -9.59 0.56 9.97
C GLY A 54 -10.27 1.86 10.45
N ASP A 55 -10.11 3.01 9.77
CA ASP A 55 -10.85 4.24 10.08
C ASP A 55 -11.83 4.70 8.98
N GLY A 56 -11.95 3.89 7.92
CA GLY A 56 -12.86 4.12 6.81
C GLY A 56 -12.25 5.05 5.76
N PHE A 57 -12.75 4.96 4.53
CA PHE A 57 -12.08 5.49 3.34
C PHE A 57 -11.88 7.02 3.24
N SER A 58 -12.30 7.82 4.23
CA SER A 58 -12.28 9.27 4.14
C SER A 58 -10.88 9.83 4.38
N GLY A 59 -10.26 10.38 3.33
CA GLY A 59 -8.91 10.93 3.40
C GLY A 59 -7.79 9.93 3.11
N ASP A 60 -8.15 8.70 2.70
CA ASP A 60 -7.23 7.59 2.42
C ASP A 60 -6.62 7.67 1.03
N HIS A 61 -5.95 8.79 0.75
CA HIS A 61 -5.22 8.95 -0.50
C HIS A 61 -3.85 8.29 -0.34
N GLY A 62 -3.59 7.25 -1.13
CA GLY A 62 -2.34 6.48 -1.08
C GLY A 62 -1.76 6.22 -2.46
N ASP A 63 -0.44 6.36 -2.57
CA ASP A 63 0.30 6.20 -3.82
C ASP A 63 1.26 5.00 -3.77
N TRP A 64 1.22 4.16 -4.80
CA TRP A 64 2.29 3.19 -5.11
C TRP A 64 3.36 3.90 -5.96
N ALA A 65 4.17 4.74 -5.30
CA ALA A 65 5.19 5.55 -5.98
C ALA A 65 6.25 4.67 -6.66
N GLU A 66 6.61 5.01 -7.90
CA GLU A 66 7.66 4.33 -8.67
C GLU A 66 7.47 2.81 -8.84
N ALA A 67 6.24 2.31 -8.73
CA ALA A 67 5.95 0.88 -8.87
C ALA A 67 6.32 0.39 -10.27
N ARG A 68 7.28 -0.56 -10.32
CA ARG A 68 7.79 -1.13 -11.56
C ARG A 68 8.26 -2.56 -11.37
N LEU A 69 8.30 -3.29 -12.48
CA LEU A 69 8.96 -4.58 -12.56
C LEU A 69 10.39 -4.35 -13.05
N GLU A 70 11.36 -4.89 -12.32
CA GLU A 70 12.77 -4.88 -12.70
C GLU A 70 13.21 -6.29 -13.14
N ARG A 71 14.29 -6.37 -13.92
CA ARG A 71 14.76 -7.61 -14.57
C ARG A 71 16.14 -8.00 -14.10
#